data_AF-A0AB73ML42-F1
#
_entry.id   AF-A0AB73ML42-F1
#
_cell.length_a   1.000
_cell.length_b   1.000
_cell.length_c   1.000
_cell.angle_alpha   90.00
_cell.angle_beta   90.00
_cell.angle_gamma   90.00
#
_symmetry.space_group_name_H-M   'P 1'
#
loop_
_entity.id
_entity.type
_entity.pdbx_description
1 polymer ?
#
loop_
_entity_poly.entity_id
_entity_poly.type
_entity_poly.pdbx_seq_one_letter_code
_entity_poly.pdbx_strand_id
1 'polypeptide(L)'
;MFRFSRRAGKDEPGRHRGRLLELLVDYPPYLTPFPGEPRALSLAQCEENLHYLLEQRPRRLEIVANLLRQFDIDLSAGLSADDPRPFLESLDVWARAHWPAAYSTAFSADRRVWLPRLKQGEHIVLAMLMDIAIVLGEVLTGKRPDYQWRLDLAPENCDMDSYRRVVMAKNPEDPRWTPMSLDFEFECINSFDELGRDVPGGYPLGYTTIAAIEGGYDPVSNQSIDAVTAETSASRDPHVYDKAEYHVDALVHDYGFDLDQADEQAAVPGALFFGWLASRDLLSKSQLKHFRKEIAAYKTARMTAPALWELFDRSLIDYMLDEKANAFARNYFGSAENGYFSDLAATLASDLPSCFHVPYTLENQARIDAILDQRYSQWADGHSLD
;
A
#
# COMPACT_ATOMS: atom_id res chain seq x y z
N MET A 1 6.52 -67.26 7.82
CA MET A 1 7.12 -66.56 6.66
C MET A 1 5.96 -65.95 5.89
N PHE A 2 5.72 -64.65 5.80
CA PHE A 2 6.61 -63.51 5.62
C PHE A 2 6.06 -62.27 6.36
N ARG A 3 6.97 -61.47 6.94
CA ARG A 3 6.72 -60.10 7.40
C ARG A 3 6.58 -59.19 6.18
N PHE A 4 5.58 -58.32 6.17
CA PHE A 4 5.66 -57.07 5.42
C PHE A 4 5.44 -55.89 6.35
N SER A 5 6.55 -55.17 6.53
CA SER A 5 6.68 -53.87 7.16
C SER A 5 5.82 -52.84 6.42
N ARG A 6 4.93 -52.12 7.12
CA ARG A 6 4.34 -50.89 6.58
C ARG A 6 5.15 -49.71 7.11
N ARG A 7 5.85 -49.07 6.16
CA ARG A 7 6.51 -47.78 6.30
C ARG A 7 5.55 -46.74 6.85
N ALA A 8 6.03 -45.99 7.83
CA ALA A 8 5.56 -44.66 8.18
C ALA A 8 5.79 -43.68 7.01
N GLY A 9 4.94 -42.66 6.90
CA GLY A 9 5.15 -41.49 6.06
C GLY A 9 4.03 -41.25 5.05
N LYS A 10 3.09 -40.38 5.44
CA LYS A 10 2.54 -39.30 4.63
C LYS A 10 1.67 -38.43 5.53
N ASP A 11 2.13 -37.21 5.77
CA ASP A 11 1.41 -36.15 6.46
C ASP A 11 0.05 -35.91 5.80
N GLU A 12 -1.01 -35.92 6.61
CA GLU A 12 -2.36 -35.59 6.18
C GLU A 12 -2.55 -34.06 6.12
N PRO A 13 -2.90 -33.46 4.97
CA PRO A 13 -3.04 -32.00 4.79
C PRO A 13 -4.20 -31.32 5.57
N GLY A 14 -4.84 -32.01 6.52
CA GLY A 14 -6.03 -31.53 7.22
C GLY A 14 -5.84 -31.14 8.68
N ARG A 15 -4.67 -31.42 9.29
CA ARG A 15 -4.52 -31.41 10.76
C ARG A 15 -4.37 -30.03 11.41
N HIS A 16 -4.24 -28.96 10.63
CA HIS A 16 -3.92 -27.62 11.15
C HIS A 16 -4.94 -26.52 10.78
N ARG A 17 -6.05 -26.88 10.13
CA ARG A 17 -7.12 -25.92 9.85
C ARG A 17 -7.80 -25.55 11.17
N GLY A 18 -7.65 -24.30 11.62
CA GLY A 18 -8.20 -23.81 12.90
C GLY A 18 -7.28 -23.89 14.11
N ARG A 19 -6.09 -24.51 14.00
CA ARG A 19 -5.12 -24.58 15.13
C ARG A 19 -4.69 -23.20 15.62
N LEU A 20 -4.53 -22.25 14.71
CA LEU A 20 -4.20 -20.87 15.08
C LEU A 20 -5.30 -20.27 15.96
N LEU A 21 -6.57 -20.43 15.58
CA LEU A 21 -7.70 -19.91 16.34
C LEU A 21 -7.75 -20.51 17.76
N GLU A 22 -7.45 -21.80 17.93
CA GLU A 22 -7.34 -22.44 19.25
C GLU A 22 -6.23 -21.83 20.09
N LEU A 23 -5.05 -21.61 19.50
CA LEU A 23 -3.91 -20.98 20.18
C LEU A 23 -4.18 -19.52 20.54
N LEU A 24 -5.04 -18.83 19.79
CA LEU A 24 -5.41 -17.44 20.05
C LEU A 24 -6.29 -17.25 21.29
N VAL A 25 -6.96 -18.31 21.77
CA VAL A 25 -7.83 -18.26 22.96
C VAL A 25 -7.06 -17.81 24.21
N ASP A 26 -5.84 -18.32 24.39
CA ASP A 26 -4.98 -18.01 25.53
C ASP A 26 -3.84 -17.04 25.16
N TYR A 27 -3.94 -16.37 24.00
CA TYR A 27 -2.89 -15.48 23.53
C TYR A 27 -2.83 -14.21 24.40
N PRO A 28 -1.64 -13.76 24.84
CA PRO A 28 -1.53 -12.58 25.69
C PRO A 28 -1.95 -11.29 24.95
N PRO A 29 -2.84 -10.47 25.54
CA PRO A 29 -3.27 -9.23 24.92
C PRO A 29 -2.12 -8.23 24.80
N TYR A 30 -2.23 -7.30 23.84
CA TYR A 30 -1.32 -6.17 23.70
C TYR A 30 -2.04 -4.89 24.11
N LEU A 31 -1.69 -4.34 25.27
CA LEU A 31 -2.46 -3.28 25.92
C LEU A 31 -1.69 -1.95 25.87
N THR A 32 -1.80 -1.24 24.75
CA THR A 32 -1.27 0.12 24.63
C THR A 32 -1.83 1.01 25.74
N PRO A 33 -1.00 1.83 26.42
CA PRO A 33 -1.45 2.73 27.48
C PRO A 33 -2.60 3.65 27.05
N PHE A 34 -2.52 4.19 25.83
CA PHE A 34 -3.55 5.04 25.25
C PHE A 34 -4.08 4.43 23.96
N PRO A 35 -5.16 3.64 24.01
CA PRO A 35 -5.86 3.20 22.82
C PRO A 35 -6.65 4.38 22.21
N GLY A 36 -7.01 4.25 20.93
CA GLY A 36 -7.83 5.25 20.25
C GLY A 36 -7.22 5.74 18.95
N GLU A 37 -7.94 6.65 18.30
CA GLU A 37 -7.49 7.29 17.07
C GLU A 37 -6.23 8.13 17.35
N PRO A 38 -5.10 7.87 16.67
CA PRO A 38 -3.83 8.56 16.94
C PRO A 38 -3.92 10.08 16.85
N ARG A 39 -4.75 10.60 15.93
CA ARG A 39 -4.97 12.05 15.78
C ARG A 39 -5.73 12.68 16.95
N ALA A 40 -6.52 11.88 17.67
CA ALA A 40 -7.22 12.33 18.88
C ALA A 40 -6.33 12.27 20.14
N LEU A 41 -5.19 11.57 20.08
CA LEU A 41 -4.21 11.53 21.16
C LEU A 41 -3.30 12.75 21.14
N SER A 42 -2.91 13.21 22.33
CA SER A 42 -1.83 14.19 22.46
C SER A 42 -0.48 13.56 22.07
N LEU A 43 0.49 14.38 21.66
CA LEU A 43 1.82 13.90 21.31
C LEU A 43 2.48 13.11 22.47
N ALA A 44 2.31 13.56 23.71
CA ALA A 44 2.82 12.86 24.89
C ALA A 44 2.21 11.45 25.06
N GLN A 45 0.92 11.29 24.77
CA GLN A 45 0.26 9.98 24.81
C GLN A 45 0.77 9.05 23.69
N CYS A 46 1.03 9.61 22.50
CA CYS A 46 1.67 8.85 21.42
C CYS A 46 3.09 8.42 21.81
N GLU A 47 3.87 9.30 22.45
CA GLU A 47 5.21 9.00 22.95
C GLU A 47 5.18 7.90 24.02
N GLU A 48 4.21 7.93 24.93
CA GLU A 48 4.01 6.86 25.92
C GLU A 48 3.64 5.52 25.25
N ASN A 49 2.86 5.53 24.17
CA ASN A 49 2.60 4.32 23.38
C ASN A 49 3.87 3.78 22.69
N LEU A 50 4.73 4.64 22.14
CA LEU A 50 6.04 4.25 21.58
C LEU A 50 6.93 3.65 22.67
N HIS A 51 7.02 4.31 23.83
CA HIS A 51 7.81 3.84 24.96
C HIS A 51 7.35 2.45 25.40
N TYR A 52 6.03 2.26 25.52
CA TYR A 52 5.43 0.98 25.84
C TYR A 52 5.82 -0.10 24.83
N LEU A 53 5.76 0.16 23.52
CA LEU A 53 6.20 -0.79 22.50
C LEU A 53 7.66 -1.20 22.73
N LEU A 54 8.55 -0.23 22.91
CA LEU A 54 9.98 -0.47 23.08
C LEU A 54 10.28 -1.30 24.34
N GLU A 55 9.58 -1.03 25.44
CA GLU A 55 9.70 -1.79 26.69
C GLU A 55 9.15 -3.21 26.57
N GLN A 56 7.98 -3.38 25.94
CA GLN A 56 7.33 -4.69 25.83
C GLN A 56 7.93 -5.58 24.74
N ARG A 57 8.62 -5.00 23.76
CA ARG A 57 9.13 -5.67 22.57
C ARG A 57 9.86 -7.00 22.86
N PRO A 58 10.83 -7.10 23.79
CA PRO A 58 11.50 -8.37 24.08
C PRO A 58 10.51 -9.46 24.54
N ARG A 59 9.55 -9.09 25.38
CA ARG A 59 8.52 -10.01 25.86
C ARG A 59 7.55 -10.42 24.75
N ARG A 60 7.16 -9.49 23.87
CA ARG A 60 6.31 -9.76 22.72
C ARG A 60 6.98 -10.72 21.73
N LEU A 61 8.27 -10.55 21.47
CA LEU A 61 9.07 -11.48 20.66
C LEU A 61 9.07 -12.91 21.23
N GLU A 62 9.18 -13.08 22.56
CA GLU A 62 9.08 -14.40 23.19
C GLU A 62 7.69 -15.04 23.00
N ILE A 63 6.63 -14.23 23.12
CA ILE A 63 5.24 -14.68 22.95
C ILE A 63 5.04 -15.21 21.53
N VAL A 64 5.41 -14.42 20.52
CA VAL A 64 5.23 -14.83 19.12
C VAL A 64 6.20 -15.93 18.71
N ALA A 65 7.41 -16.00 19.28
CA ALA A 65 8.30 -17.16 19.09
C ALA A 65 7.66 -18.47 19.57
N ASN A 66 6.95 -18.44 20.70
CA ASN A 66 6.24 -19.62 21.21
C ASN A 66 5.07 -20.02 20.31
N LEU A 67 4.36 -19.05 19.73
CA LEU A 67 3.31 -19.29 18.74
C LEU A 67 3.88 -19.90 17.46
N LEU A 68 4.87 -19.24 16.84
CA LEU A 68 5.48 -19.66 15.58
C LEU A 68 6.12 -21.06 15.67
N ARG A 69 6.67 -21.42 16.83
CA ARG A 69 7.17 -22.78 17.08
C ARG A 69 6.08 -23.86 16.98
N GLN A 70 4.81 -23.53 17.21
CA GLN A 70 3.70 -24.49 17.00
C GLN A 70 3.49 -24.85 15.53
N PHE A 71 4.09 -24.08 14.62
CA PHE A 71 4.03 -24.21 13.17
C PHE A 71 5.43 -24.42 12.56
N ASP A 72 6.38 -24.92 13.36
CA ASP A 72 7.74 -25.24 12.93
C ASP A 72 8.55 -24.05 12.37
N ILE A 73 8.20 -22.83 12.79
CA ILE A 73 8.94 -21.61 12.44
C ILE A 73 9.81 -21.18 13.62
N ASP A 74 11.14 -21.15 13.41
CA ASP A 74 12.12 -20.69 14.41
C ASP A 74 12.40 -19.19 14.24
N LEU A 75 11.78 -18.38 15.11
CA LEU A 75 11.96 -16.93 15.12
C LEU A 75 13.42 -16.51 15.40
N SER A 76 14.11 -17.18 16.31
CA SER A 76 15.46 -16.80 16.72
C SER A 76 16.44 -17.01 15.57
N ALA A 77 16.30 -18.15 14.87
CA ALA A 77 17.06 -18.43 13.66
C ALA A 77 16.73 -17.43 12.54
N GLY A 78 15.45 -17.09 12.36
CA GLY A 78 14.98 -16.13 11.37
C GLY A 78 15.54 -14.73 11.55
N LEU A 79 15.49 -14.19 12.78
CA LEU A 79 16.03 -12.86 13.11
C LEU A 79 17.56 -12.79 12.97
N SER A 80 18.25 -13.91 13.17
CA SER A 80 19.72 -13.99 13.10
C SER A 80 20.25 -14.37 11.72
N ALA A 81 19.38 -14.74 10.77
CA ALA A 81 19.79 -15.23 9.46
C ALA A 81 20.44 -14.11 8.63
N ASP A 82 21.52 -14.42 7.90
CA ASP A 82 22.19 -13.46 7.01
C ASP A 82 21.25 -12.99 5.89
N ASP A 83 20.54 -13.93 5.25
CA ASP A 83 19.44 -13.67 4.31
C ASP A 83 18.10 -13.94 5.00
N PRO A 84 17.25 -12.92 5.22
CA PRO A 84 15.96 -13.10 5.89
C PRO A 84 14.86 -13.65 4.97
N ARG A 85 15.06 -13.73 3.65
CA ARG A 85 14.00 -14.12 2.71
C ARG A 85 13.37 -15.49 3.01
N PRO A 86 14.12 -16.57 3.30
CA PRO A 86 13.52 -17.87 3.60
C PRO A 86 12.65 -17.85 4.87
N PHE A 87 13.02 -17.04 5.85
CA PHE A 87 12.24 -16.86 7.07
C PHE A 87 10.95 -16.10 6.78
N LEU A 88 11.02 -14.99 6.04
CA LEU A 88 9.84 -14.21 5.64
C LEU A 88 8.89 -15.02 4.74
N GLU A 89 9.43 -15.82 3.81
CA GLU A 89 8.64 -16.76 3.01
C GLU A 89 7.90 -17.79 3.89
N SER A 90 8.58 -18.32 4.90
CA SER A 90 7.94 -19.25 5.85
C SER A 90 6.81 -18.58 6.64
N LEU A 91 6.97 -17.30 7.03
CA LEU A 91 5.91 -16.52 7.67
C LEU A 91 4.72 -16.28 6.73
N ASP A 92 4.97 -15.93 5.46
CA ASP A 92 3.92 -15.73 4.46
C ASP A 92 3.14 -17.02 4.20
N VAL A 93 3.83 -18.15 3.99
CA VAL A 93 3.21 -19.46 3.81
C VAL A 93 2.34 -19.83 5.00
N TRP A 94 2.84 -19.60 6.23
CA TRP A 94 2.07 -19.82 7.45
C TRP A 94 0.83 -18.91 7.53
N ALA A 95 0.98 -17.62 7.25
CA ALA A 95 -0.11 -16.65 7.26
C ALA A 95 -1.22 -17.08 6.29
N ARG A 96 -0.87 -17.38 5.03
CA ARG A 96 -1.81 -17.85 4.00
C ARG A 96 -2.52 -19.14 4.40
N ALA A 97 -1.82 -20.06 5.06
CA ALA A 97 -2.39 -21.33 5.46
C ALA A 97 -3.34 -21.22 6.67
N HIS A 98 -3.08 -20.29 7.60
CA HIS A 98 -3.71 -20.32 8.93
C HIS A 98 -4.55 -19.09 9.28
N TRP A 99 -4.23 -17.90 8.76
CA TRP A 99 -4.98 -16.67 9.04
C TRP A 99 -6.43 -16.74 8.53
N PRO A 100 -6.75 -17.33 7.36
CA PRO A 100 -8.13 -17.41 6.88
C PRO A 100 -9.08 -18.14 7.84
N ALA A 101 -8.56 -19.07 8.66
CA ALA A 101 -9.38 -19.78 9.66
C ALA A 101 -9.60 -18.95 10.94
N ALA A 102 -8.79 -17.93 11.19
CA ALA A 102 -8.95 -16.99 12.29
C ALA A 102 -9.73 -15.73 11.88
N TYR A 103 -9.88 -15.48 10.56
CA TYR A 103 -10.70 -14.41 10.03
C TYR A 103 -12.18 -14.68 10.30
N SER A 104 -12.91 -13.65 10.71
CA SER A 104 -14.34 -13.73 11.01
C SER A 104 -15.06 -12.53 10.44
N THR A 105 -16.38 -12.63 10.29
CA THR A 105 -17.23 -11.51 9.82
C THR A 105 -17.29 -10.34 10.80
N ALA A 106 -16.77 -10.50 12.02
CA ALA A 106 -16.58 -9.38 12.93
C ALA A 106 -15.47 -8.45 12.43
N PHE A 107 -14.53 -8.94 11.61
CA PHE A 107 -13.54 -8.15 10.91
C PHE A 107 -14.21 -7.38 9.76
N SER A 108 -14.12 -6.06 9.81
CA SER A 108 -14.71 -5.09 8.89
C SER A 108 -13.73 -4.85 7.75
N ALA A 109 -14.26 -4.61 6.55
CA ALA A 109 -13.44 -4.14 5.42
C ALA A 109 -12.83 -2.74 5.67
N ASP A 110 -13.41 -1.95 6.58
CA ASP A 110 -12.79 -0.67 6.98
C ASP A 110 -11.68 -0.90 8.01
N ARG A 111 -10.45 -0.89 7.50
CA ARG A 111 -9.18 -1.16 8.21
C ARG A 111 -8.92 -0.17 9.35
N ARG A 112 -9.38 1.07 9.19
CA ARG A 112 -9.20 2.15 10.20
C ARG A 112 -9.98 1.86 11.47
N VAL A 113 -11.03 1.04 11.40
CA VAL A 113 -11.80 0.63 12.57
C VAL A 113 -11.00 -0.30 13.48
N TRP A 114 -9.92 -0.92 13.00
CA TRP A 114 -9.14 -1.94 13.74
C TRP A 114 -7.94 -1.37 14.49
N LEU A 115 -7.26 -0.37 13.93
CA LEU A 115 -6.08 0.25 14.54
C LEU A 115 -6.33 0.76 15.98
N PRO A 116 -7.47 1.42 16.29
CA PRO A 116 -7.76 1.94 17.62
C PRO A 116 -8.23 0.87 18.62
N ARG A 117 -8.54 -0.34 18.15
CA ARG A 117 -9.24 -1.35 18.98
C ARG A 117 -8.30 -1.92 20.02
N LEU A 118 -8.89 -2.24 21.17
CA LEU A 118 -8.21 -3.00 22.22
C LEU A 118 -7.88 -4.40 21.69
N LYS A 119 -6.60 -4.77 21.77
CA LYS A 119 -6.08 -6.03 21.24
C LYS A 119 -6.24 -7.16 22.27
N GLN A 120 -7.49 -7.44 22.62
CA GLN A 120 -7.89 -8.43 23.63
C GLN A 120 -9.28 -9.00 23.32
N GLY A 121 -9.66 -10.08 24.01
CA GLY A 121 -11.00 -10.66 23.90
C GLY A 121 -11.34 -11.09 22.47
N GLU A 122 -12.47 -10.64 21.93
CA GLU A 122 -12.89 -10.95 20.56
C GLU A 122 -11.95 -10.38 19.48
N HIS A 123 -11.09 -9.43 19.82
CA HIS A 123 -10.11 -8.82 18.93
C HIS A 123 -8.67 -9.29 19.21
N ILE A 124 -8.51 -10.42 19.92
CA ILE A 124 -7.18 -10.90 20.32
C ILE A 124 -6.23 -11.16 19.14
N VAL A 125 -6.78 -11.44 17.95
CA VAL A 125 -5.98 -11.60 16.73
C VAL A 125 -5.14 -10.36 16.41
N LEU A 126 -5.62 -9.15 16.76
CA LEU A 126 -4.86 -7.92 16.57
C LEU A 126 -3.59 -7.87 17.44
N ALA A 127 -3.57 -8.56 18.59
CA ALA A 127 -2.37 -8.66 19.42
C ALA A 127 -1.31 -9.53 18.72
N MET A 128 -1.74 -10.62 18.09
CA MET A 128 -0.85 -11.45 17.27
C MET A 128 -0.33 -10.67 16.05
N LEU A 129 -1.20 -9.94 15.35
CA LEU A 129 -0.79 -9.13 14.19
C LEU A 129 0.22 -8.04 14.58
N MET A 130 0.04 -7.41 15.75
CA MET A 130 1.02 -6.49 16.32
C MET A 130 2.37 -7.18 16.59
N ASP A 131 2.37 -8.42 17.07
CA ASP A 131 3.63 -9.15 17.29
C ASP A 131 4.32 -9.54 15.99
N ILE A 132 3.56 -9.91 14.96
CA ILE A 132 4.11 -10.14 13.62
C ILE A 132 4.67 -8.83 13.05
N ALA A 133 4.00 -7.70 13.25
CA ALA A 133 4.53 -6.38 12.89
C ALA A 133 5.86 -6.09 13.60
N ILE A 134 5.97 -6.43 14.90
CA ILE A 134 7.22 -6.34 15.65
C ILE A 134 8.29 -7.22 14.98
N VAL A 135 7.99 -8.47 14.65
CA VAL A 135 8.94 -9.37 13.96
C VAL A 135 9.44 -8.77 12.65
N LEU A 136 8.56 -8.22 11.82
CA LEU A 136 8.93 -7.60 10.54
C LEU A 136 9.87 -6.38 10.73
N GLY A 137 9.59 -5.55 11.73
CA GLY A 137 10.48 -4.43 12.09
C GLY A 137 11.82 -4.89 12.68
N GLU A 138 11.85 -5.99 13.44
CA GLU A 138 13.11 -6.53 13.99
C GLU A 138 14.00 -7.16 12.91
N VAL A 139 13.41 -7.84 11.91
CA VAL A 139 14.15 -8.26 10.71
C VAL A 139 14.76 -7.05 10.01
N LEU A 140 13.99 -5.97 9.83
CA LEU A 140 14.49 -4.75 9.20
C LEU A 140 15.63 -4.11 9.99
N THR A 141 15.43 -3.83 11.29
CA THR A 141 16.46 -3.19 12.14
C THR A 141 17.76 -4.00 12.20
N GLY A 142 17.67 -5.34 12.19
CA GLY A 142 18.85 -6.22 12.16
C GLY A 142 19.70 -6.09 10.90
N LYS A 143 19.12 -5.61 9.79
CA LYS A 143 19.78 -5.43 8.50
C LYS A 143 20.04 -3.97 8.15
N ARG A 144 19.21 -3.07 8.67
CA ARG A 144 19.20 -1.63 8.42
C ARG A 144 19.11 -0.90 9.76
N PRO A 145 20.25 -0.74 10.48
CA PRO A 145 20.28 -0.08 11.78
C PRO A 145 19.94 1.42 11.73
N ASP A 146 19.84 1.99 10.52
CA ASP A 146 19.32 3.33 10.27
C ASP A 146 17.79 3.44 10.44
N TYR A 147 17.07 2.33 10.35
CA TYR A 147 15.66 2.24 10.69
C TYR A 147 15.46 1.97 12.18
N GLN A 148 14.47 2.62 12.78
CA GLN A 148 14.12 2.44 14.19
C GLN A 148 12.61 2.54 14.37
N TRP A 149 12.09 1.97 15.46
CA TRP A 149 10.72 2.23 15.92
C TRP A 149 10.63 3.68 16.41
N ARG A 150 9.70 4.45 15.85
CA ARG A 150 9.46 5.86 16.21
C ARG A 150 8.03 6.26 15.89
N LEU A 151 7.66 7.48 16.27
CA LEU A 151 6.42 8.08 15.80
C LEU A 151 6.57 8.61 14.39
N ASP A 152 5.54 8.43 13.56
CA ASP A 152 5.41 9.18 12.32
C ASP A 152 5.02 10.62 12.65
N LEU A 153 5.98 11.53 12.54
CA LEU A 153 5.78 12.96 12.79
C LEU A 153 6.17 13.81 11.57
N ALA A 154 6.38 13.17 10.42
CA ALA A 154 6.67 13.88 9.19
C ALA A 154 5.48 14.79 8.86
N PRO A 155 5.68 16.10 8.67
CA PRO A 155 4.59 17.02 8.30
C PRO A 155 3.85 16.56 7.04
N GLU A 156 4.57 15.95 6.08
CA GLU A 156 4.04 15.41 4.83
C GLU A 156 3.02 14.29 5.03
N ASN A 157 3.10 13.60 6.18
CA ASN A 157 2.22 12.49 6.49
C ASN A 157 1.03 12.92 7.34
N CYS A 158 0.82 14.21 7.62
CA CYS A 158 -0.22 14.66 8.57
C CYS A 158 -1.63 14.14 8.25
N ASP A 159 -1.90 13.93 6.97
CA ASP A 159 -3.18 13.43 6.45
C ASP A 159 -3.20 11.91 6.22
N MET A 160 -2.09 11.22 6.48
CA MET A 160 -2.00 9.76 6.44
C MET A 160 -2.49 9.11 7.74
N ASP A 161 -2.98 7.88 7.65
CA ASP A 161 -3.38 7.09 8.82
C ASP A 161 -2.19 6.80 9.75
N SER A 162 -0.97 6.73 9.20
CA SER A 162 0.28 6.52 9.92
C SER A 162 0.64 7.66 10.88
N TYR A 163 0.13 8.87 10.65
CA TYR A 163 0.53 10.05 11.42
C TYR A 163 0.29 9.87 12.93
N ARG A 164 1.32 10.15 13.72
CA ARG A 164 1.40 9.94 15.17
C ARG A 164 1.25 8.49 15.65
N ARG A 165 1.35 7.51 14.75
CA ARG A 165 1.43 6.09 15.10
C ARG A 165 2.87 5.65 15.29
N VAL A 166 3.04 4.53 15.96
CA VAL A 166 4.33 3.85 16.06
C VAL A 166 4.61 3.12 14.75
N VAL A 167 5.67 3.52 14.08
CA VAL A 167 6.09 3.05 12.75
C VAL A 167 7.57 2.73 12.76
N MET A 168 8.03 2.10 11.68
CA MET A 168 9.43 1.96 11.35
C MET A 168 9.85 3.06 10.38
N ALA A 169 10.78 3.92 10.78
CA ALA A 169 11.27 5.01 9.94
C ALA A 169 12.74 5.33 10.22
N LYS A 170 13.41 5.96 9.25
CA LYS A 170 14.81 6.41 9.40
C LYS A 170 14.92 7.54 10.42
N ASN A 171 16.12 7.71 10.98
CA ASN A 171 16.39 8.85 11.84
C ASN A 171 16.23 10.16 11.03
N PRO A 172 15.47 11.16 11.49
CA PRO A 172 15.44 12.49 10.87
C PRO A 172 16.82 13.13 10.67
N GLU A 173 17.80 12.74 11.48
CA GLU A 173 19.19 13.18 11.34
C GLU A 173 20.00 12.37 10.30
N ASP A 174 19.45 11.27 9.75
CA ASP A 174 20.10 10.52 8.67
C ASP A 174 20.08 11.36 7.38
N PRO A 175 21.21 11.56 6.69
CA PRO A 175 21.25 12.31 5.44
C PRO A 175 20.41 11.68 4.31
N ARG A 176 19.98 10.42 4.47
CA ARG A 176 19.09 9.68 3.58
C ARG A 176 17.65 9.64 4.09
N TRP A 177 17.32 10.47 5.06
CA TRP A 177 15.97 10.57 5.59
C TRP A 177 14.99 11.00 4.49
N THR A 178 13.83 10.39 4.53
CA THR A 178 12.65 10.73 3.73
C THR A 178 11.46 10.76 4.70
N PRO A 179 10.35 11.43 4.36
CA PRO A 179 9.12 11.34 5.17
C PRO A 179 8.50 9.94 5.18
N MET A 180 9.16 8.93 4.60
CA MET A 180 8.65 7.58 4.51
C MET A 180 8.60 6.88 5.87
N SER A 181 7.41 6.41 6.21
CA SER A 181 7.13 5.57 7.38
C SER A 181 6.59 4.22 6.95
N LEU A 182 7.04 3.15 7.61
CA LEU A 182 6.53 1.79 7.42
C LEU A 182 5.66 1.40 8.62
N ASP A 183 4.34 1.43 8.44
CA ASP A 183 3.38 1.00 9.46
C ASP A 183 3.11 -0.50 9.35
N PHE A 184 4.01 -1.30 9.91
CA PHE A 184 3.88 -2.75 9.88
C PHE A 184 2.62 -3.29 10.58
N GLU A 185 2.06 -2.56 11.55
CA GLU A 185 0.79 -2.98 12.18
C GLU A 185 -0.35 -2.87 11.17
N PHE A 186 -0.44 -1.74 10.46
CA PHE A 186 -1.41 -1.54 9.40
C PHE A 186 -1.24 -2.56 8.27
N GLU A 187 -0.01 -2.83 7.84
CA GLU A 187 0.28 -3.84 6.81
C GLU A 187 -0.15 -5.25 7.22
N CYS A 188 0.11 -5.65 8.47
CA CYS A 188 -0.34 -6.95 8.98
C CYS A 188 -1.86 -7.05 9.04
N ILE A 189 -2.56 -5.98 9.43
CA ILE A 189 -4.02 -5.92 9.44
C ILE A 189 -4.57 -6.04 8.00
N ASN A 190 -3.97 -5.34 7.04
CA ASN A 190 -4.35 -5.41 5.63
C ASN A 190 -4.16 -6.82 5.07
N SER A 191 -3.00 -7.40 5.32
CA SER A 191 -2.69 -8.77 4.89
C SER A 191 -3.66 -9.78 5.51
N PHE A 192 -4.00 -9.61 6.79
CA PHE A 192 -4.97 -10.47 7.47
C PHE A 192 -6.37 -10.39 6.83
N ASP A 193 -6.83 -9.18 6.51
CA ASP A 193 -8.11 -8.97 5.84
C ASP A 193 -8.14 -9.53 4.42
N GLU A 194 -7.10 -9.28 3.62
CA GLU A 194 -7.00 -9.76 2.25
C GLU A 194 -6.93 -11.28 2.17
N LEU A 195 -6.13 -11.92 3.03
CA LEU A 195 -6.05 -13.38 3.11
C LEU A 195 -7.36 -13.98 3.64
N GLY A 196 -8.01 -13.33 4.60
CA GLY A 196 -9.31 -13.74 5.12
C GLY A 196 -10.42 -13.73 4.07
N ARG A 197 -10.39 -12.75 3.16
CA ARG A 197 -11.35 -12.59 2.06
C ARG A 197 -10.95 -13.30 0.76
N ASP A 198 -9.83 -14.03 0.75
CA ASP A 198 -9.28 -14.72 -0.43
C ASP A 198 -9.07 -13.77 -1.62
N VAL A 199 -8.58 -12.55 -1.35
CA VAL A 199 -8.28 -11.55 -2.39
C VAL A 199 -7.02 -11.98 -3.15
N PRO A 200 -7.08 -12.16 -4.48
CA PRO A 200 -5.92 -12.56 -5.26
C PRO A 200 -4.92 -11.40 -5.42
N GLY A 201 -3.61 -11.72 -5.47
CA GLY A 201 -2.57 -10.78 -5.86
C GLY A 201 -1.95 -9.92 -4.75
N GLY A 202 -2.30 -10.15 -3.48
CA GLY A 202 -1.66 -9.48 -2.36
C GLY A 202 -0.16 -9.82 -2.24
N TYR A 203 0.65 -8.84 -1.86
CA TYR A 203 2.09 -9.01 -1.66
C TYR A 203 2.39 -10.08 -0.60
N PRO A 204 3.55 -10.76 -0.67
CA PRO A 204 3.99 -11.65 0.40
C PRO A 204 4.16 -10.88 1.72
N LEU A 205 3.81 -11.52 2.83
CA LEU A 205 4.12 -11.01 4.15
C LEU A 205 5.64 -10.80 4.28
N GLY A 206 6.06 -9.57 4.59
CA GLY A 206 7.48 -9.18 4.65
C GLY A 206 8.05 -8.60 3.35
N TYR A 207 7.23 -8.41 2.29
CA TYR A 207 7.64 -7.69 1.08
C TYR A 207 8.24 -6.31 1.42
N THR A 208 7.52 -5.49 2.21
CA THR A 208 7.98 -4.16 2.64
C THR A 208 9.30 -4.24 3.40
N THR A 209 9.48 -5.25 4.25
CA THR A 209 10.74 -5.48 4.97
C THR A 209 11.90 -5.71 4.00
N ILE A 210 11.72 -6.54 2.96
CA ILE A 210 12.74 -6.78 1.93
C ILE A 210 13.01 -5.52 1.12
N ALA A 211 11.97 -4.83 0.65
CA ALA A 211 12.11 -3.60 -0.11
C ALA A 211 12.90 -2.53 0.69
N ALA A 212 12.62 -2.41 1.99
CA ALA A 212 13.35 -1.51 2.88
C ALA A 212 14.83 -1.94 3.07
N ILE A 213 15.10 -3.23 3.23
CA ILE A 213 16.46 -3.77 3.33
C ILE A 213 17.26 -3.43 2.06
N GLU A 214 16.66 -3.60 0.90
CA GLU A 214 17.25 -3.36 -0.43
C GLU A 214 17.36 -1.86 -0.78
N GLY A 215 16.85 -0.97 0.09
CA GLY A 215 16.92 0.48 -0.14
C GLY A 215 15.88 1.00 -1.13
N GLY A 216 14.78 0.26 -1.34
CA GLY A 216 13.64 0.70 -2.15
C GLY A 216 12.99 2.00 -1.64
N TYR A 217 13.25 2.34 -0.38
CA TYR A 217 12.77 3.54 0.31
C TYR A 217 13.88 4.57 0.62
N ASP A 218 15.05 4.41 -0.01
CA ASP A 218 16.14 5.38 0.05
C ASP A 218 15.96 6.50 -1.00
N PRO A 219 16.44 7.73 -0.76
CA PRO A 219 16.42 8.79 -1.76
C PRO A 219 17.16 8.37 -3.04
N VAL A 220 16.61 8.73 -4.20
CA VAL A 220 17.12 8.36 -5.52
C VAL A 220 18.58 8.80 -5.74
N SER A 221 19.04 9.85 -5.07
CA SER A 221 20.42 10.37 -5.15
C SER A 221 21.50 9.47 -4.55
N ASN A 222 21.11 8.42 -3.81
CA ASN A 222 22.05 7.56 -3.07
C ASN A 222 22.14 6.12 -3.60
N GLN A 223 21.53 5.83 -4.74
CA GLN A 223 21.67 4.55 -5.43
C GLN A 223 22.98 4.57 -6.24
N SER A 224 23.91 3.66 -5.95
CA SER A 224 25.21 3.59 -6.64
C SER A 224 25.02 3.37 -8.15
N ILE A 225 25.67 4.24 -8.94
CA ILE A 225 25.59 4.33 -10.41
C ILE A 225 26.00 3.02 -11.11
N ASP A 226 26.69 2.10 -10.43
CA ASP A 226 27.12 0.81 -11.00
C ASP A 226 26.00 -0.25 -11.13
N ALA A 227 24.83 -0.06 -10.52
CA ALA A 227 23.70 -0.99 -10.62
C ALA A 227 22.79 -0.73 -11.85
N VAL A 228 22.97 0.38 -12.57
CA VAL A 228 22.04 0.85 -13.61
C VAL A 228 22.10 0.02 -14.91
N THR A 229 23.04 -0.92 -15.03
CA THR A 229 23.22 -1.69 -16.28
C THR A 229 22.87 -3.17 -16.23
N ALA A 230 22.29 -3.69 -15.13
CA ALA A 230 22.05 -5.14 -15.01
C ALA A 230 20.63 -5.61 -14.63
N GLU A 231 19.70 -4.75 -14.20
CA GLU A 231 18.38 -5.25 -13.75
C GLU A 231 17.22 -4.72 -14.59
N THR A 232 16.95 -5.46 -15.65
CA THR A 232 15.66 -5.44 -16.34
C THR A 232 14.74 -6.42 -15.61
N SER A 233 13.58 -5.93 -15.17
CA SER A 233 12.41 -6.65 -14.63
C SER A 233 12.51 -7.33 -13.25
N ALA A 234 12.30 -6.56 -12.17
CA ALA A 234 11.45 -6.93 -11.02
C ALA A 234 11.30 -5.74 -10.05
N SER A 235 10.07 -5.48 -9.57
CA SER A 235 9.77 -4.79 -8.30
C SER A 235 10.26 -3.34 -8.10
N ARG A 236 9.62 -2.37 -8.77
CA ARG A 236 9.47 -1.00 -8.21
C ARG A 236 8.10 -0.92 -7.57
N ASP A 237 8.00 -0.32 -6.38
CA ASP A 237 6.71 0.12 -5.87
C ASP A 237 6.04 1.00 -6.91
N PRO A 238 4.73 0.77 -7.16
CA PRO A 238 4.07 1.45 -8.26
C PRO A 238 4.05 2.93 -7.99
N HIS A 239 4.60 3.69 -8.92
CA HIS A 239 4.45 5.13 -8.86
C HIS A 239 2.98 5.47 -9.08
N VAL A 240 2.34 6.03 -8.05
CA VAL A 240 0.97 6.51 -8.08
C VAL A 240 0.99 7.96 -8.55
N TYR A 241 0.35 8.22 -9.70
CA TYR A 241 0.20 9.56 -10.23
C TYR A 241 -1.00 10.28 -9.62
N ASP A 242 -2.10 9.54 -9.43
CA ASP A 242 -3.36 10.10 -8.95
C ASP A 242 -4.21 9.02 -8.30
N LYS A 243 -5.00 9.42 -7.29
CA LYS A 243 -6.17 8.68 -6.85
C LYS A 243 -7.27 9.66 -6.53
N ALA A 244 -8.49 9.37 -6.98
CA ALA A 244 -9.65 10.21 -6.67
C ALA A 244 -9.80 10.45 -5.16
N GLU A 245 -9.56 9.42 -4.34
CA GLU A 245 -9.66 9.51 -2.87
C GLU A 245 -8.80 10.63 -2.25
N TYR A 246 -7.70 11.03 -2.90
CA TYR A 246 -6.81 12.09 -2.40
C TYR A 246 -7.45 13.48 -2.44
N HIS A 247 -8.50 13.68 -3.24
CA HIS A 247 -9.09 15.01 -3.46
C HIS A 247 -10.42 15.22 -2.74
N VAL A 248 -11.03 14.15 -2.22
CA VAL A 248 -12.37 14.20 -1.60
C VAL A 248 -12.41 15.15 -0.41
N ASP A 249 -11.41 15.07 0.47
CA ASP A 249 -11.34 15.87 1.69
C ASP A 249 -11.26 17.38 1.38
N ALA A 250 -10.35 17.75 0.46
CA ALA A 250 -10.23 19.12 -0.02
C ALA A 250 -11.53 19.63 -0.66
N LEU A 251 -12.25 18.79 -1.42
CA LEU A 251 -13.53 19.18 -2.01
C LEU A 251 -14.61 19.47 -0.96
N VAL A 252 -14.66 18.67 0.10
CA VAL A 252 -15.61 18.90 1.21
C VAL A 252 -15.22 20.15 2.01
N HIS A 253 -13.96 20.28 2.39
CA HIS A 253 -13.53 21.31 3.34
C HIS A 253 -13.23 22.67 2.70
N ASP A 254 -12.57 22.69 1.54
CA ASP A 254 -12.12 23.94 0.91
C ASP A 254 -13.15 24.48 -0.09
N TYR A 255 -13.96 23.59 -0.68
CA TYR A 255 -14.90 23.94 -1.75
C TYR A 255 -16.37 23.70 -1.39
N GLY A 256 -16.65 23.13 -0.21
CA GLY A 256 -18.01 23.02 0.34
C GLY A 256 -18.92 22.03 -0.39
N PHE A 257 -18.34 21.02 -1.04
CA PHE A 257 -19.11 19.90 -1.59
C PHE A 257 -19.70 19.06 -0.45
N ASP A 258 -20.86 18.42 -0.70
CA ASP A 258 -21.24 17.30 0.15
C ASP A 258 -20.37 16.06 -0.17
N LEU A 259 -20.35 15.08 0.74
CA LEU A 259 -19.42 13.94 0.62
C LEU A 259 -19.67 13.11 -0.65
N ASP A 260 -20.93 12.89 -1.03
CA ASP A 260 -21.28 12.09 -2.21
C ASP A 260 -20.87 12.83 -3.50
N GLN A 261 -21.11 14.14 -3.56
CA GLN A 261 -20.65 14.99 -4.66
C GLN A 261 -19.13 15.05 -4.72
N ALA A 262 -18.45 15.16 -3.57
CA ALA A 262 -17.00 15.21 -3.51
C ALA A 262 -16.38 13.90 -4.01
N ASP A 263 -16.93 12.75 -3.64
CA ASP A 263 -16.46 11.43 -4.09
C ASP A 263 -16.59 11.26 -5.61
N GLU A 264 -17.74 11.60 -6.19
CA GLU A 264 -17.95 11.55 -7.63
C GLU A 264 -17.06 12.55 -8.38
N GLN A 265 -16.97 13.78 -7.86
CA GLN A 265 -16.31 14.89 -8.53
C GLN A 265 -14.78 14.79 -8.46
N ALA A 266 -14.24 14.23 -7.39
CA ALA A 266 -12.80 13.96 -7.24
C ALA A 266 -12.24 13.07 -8.35
N ALA A 267 -13.07 12.18 -8.91
CA ALA A 267 -12.66 11.27 -9.97
C ALA A 267 -12.54 11.95 -11.34
N VAL A 268 -13.19 13.09 -11.57
CA VAL A 268 -13.36 13.66 -12.91
C VAL A 268 -12.02 14.09 -13.54
N PRO A 269 -11.14 14.85 -12.86
CA PRO A 269 -9.85 15.23 -13.44
C PRO A 269 -8.98 14.03 -13.83
N GLY A 270 -8.85 13.01 -12.97
CA GLY A 270 -8.10 11.80 -13.27
C GLY A 270 -8.71 11.01 -14.42
N ALA A 271 -10.04 10.86 -14.42
CA ALA A 271 -10.77 10.14 -15.46
C ALA A 271 -10.59 10.78 -16.86
N LEU A 272 -10.55 12.11 -16.95
CA LEU A 272 -10.27 12.81 -18.22
C LEU A 272 -8.90 12.43 -18.80
N PHE A 273 -7.84 12.41 -17.98
CA PHE A 273 -6.50 11.98 -18.42
C PHE A 273 -6.49 10.50 -18.82
N PHE A 274 -7.16 9.66 -18.05
CA PHE A 274 -7.22 8.23 -18.33
C PHE A 274 -7.99 7.90 -19.61
N GLY A 275 -9.08 8.61 -19.86
CA GLY A 275 -9.82 8.50 -21.10
C GLY A 275 -8.92 8.74 -22.31
N TRP A 276 -8.09 9.78 -22.26
CA TRP A 276 -7.09 10.04 -23.29
C TRP A 276 -6.11 8.86 -23.46
N LEU A 277 -5.53 8.33 -22.37
CA LEU A 277 -4.64 7.17 -22.41
C LEU A 277 -5.31 5.93 -23.06
N ALA A 278 -6.54 5.62 -22.63
CA ALA A 278 -7.30 4.49 -23.11
C ALA A 278 -7.67 4.62 -24.60
N SER A 279 -7.99 5.84 -25.06
CA SER A 279 -8.36 6.09 -26.46
C SER A 279 -7.17 5.93 -27.42
N ARG A 280 -5.93 6.23 -26.98
CA ARG A 280 -4.68 6.13 -27.77
C ARG A 280 -3.95 4.78 -27.63
N ASP A 281 -4.54 3.79 -26.97
CA ASP A 281 -3.91 2.49 -26.69
C ASP A 281 -2.59 2.61 -25.90
N LEU A 282 -2.50 3.63 -25.02
CA LEU A 282 -1.32 3.93 -24.20
C LEU A 282 -1.27 3.17 -22.86
N LEU A 283 -2.25 2.29 -22.64
CA LEU A 283 -2.25 1.38 -21.49
C LEU A 283 -1.34 0.18 -21.75
N SER A 284 -0.87 -0.46 -20.68
CA SER A 284 -0.02 -1.63 -20.80
C SER A 284 -0.75 -2.76 -21.54
N LYS A 285 0.01 -3.62 -22.23
CA LYS A 285 -0.56 -4.75 -22.99
C LYS A 285 -1.45 -5.66 -22.14
N SER A 286 -1.14 -5.77 -20.84
CA SER A 286 -1.96 -6.51 -19.88
C SER A 286 -3.34 -5.86 -19.70
N GLN A 287 -3.37 -4.55 -19.46
CA GLN A 287 -4.62 -3.80 -19.27
C GLN A 287 -5.47 -3.78 -20.54
N LEU A 288 -4.86 -3.51 -21.70
CA LEU A 288 -5.55 -3.56 -22.99
C LEU A 288 -6.19 -4.93 -23.28
N LYS A 289 -5.56 -6.02 -22.80
CA LYS A 289 -6.09 -7.38 -22.93
C LYS A 289 -7.21 -7.65 -21.93
N HIS A 290 -7.03 -7.27 -20.67
CA HIS A 290 -7.96 -7.55 -19.58
C HIS A 290 -9.27 -6.76 -19.73
N PHE A 291 -9.17 -5.48 -20.07
CA PHE A 291 -10.30 -4.54 -20.17
C PHE A 291 -10.69 -4.22 -21.61
N ARG A 292 -10.44 -5.16 -22.54
CA ARG A 292 -10.63 -4.94 -23.98
C ARG A 292 -12.04 -4.49 -24.35
N LYS A 293 -13.07 -5.02 -23.68
CA LYS A 293 -14.47 -4.74 -24.03
C LYS A 293 -14.88 -3.35 -23.56
N GLU A 294 -14.43 -2.98 -22.38
CA GLU A 294 -14.72 -1.74 -21.68
C GLU A 294 -14.01 -0.58 -22.38
N ILE A 295 -12.74 -0.76 -22.75
CA ILE A 295 -11.99 0.21 -23.56
C ILE A 295 -12.64 0.38 -24.94
N ALA A 296 -13.10 -0.70 -25.59
CA ALA A 296 -13.82 -0.60 -26.86
C ALA A 296 -15.17 0.12 -26.72
N ALA A 297 -15.88 -0.09 -25.61
CA ALA A 297 -17.11 0.64 -25.30
C ALA A 297 -16.84 2.12 -25.08
N TYR A 298 -15.76 2.47 -24.36
CA TYR A 298 -15.33 3.85 -24.16
C TYR A 298 -14.95 4.53 -25.49
N LYS A 299 -14.13 3.89 -26.33
CA LYS A 299 -13.75 4.41 -27.66
C LYS A 299 -14.94 4.64 -28.60
N THR A 300 -16.06 3.95 -28.37
CA THR A 300 -17.30 4.11 -29.15
C THR A 300 -18.35 4.97 -28.43
N ALA A 301 -17.95 5.70 -27.39
CA ALA A 301 -18.79 6.56 -26.56
C ALA A 301 -20.00 5.86 -25.91
N ARG A 302 -19.92 4.53 -25.72
CA ARG A 302 -20.92 3.73 -24.99
C ARG A 302 -20.63 3.65 -23.49
N MET A 303 -19.47 4.12 -23.07
CA MET A 303 -19.00 4.20 -21.68
C MET A 303 -18.29 5.54 -21.52
N THR A 304 -18.46 6.19 -20.37
CA THR A 304 -17.79 7.44 -20.04
C THR A 304 -16.41 7.17 -19.41
N ALA A 305 -15.51 8.14 -19.43
CA ALA A 305 -14.20 7.98 -18.80
C ALA A 305 -14.30 7.71 -17.30
N PRO A 306 -15.17 8.39 -16.50
CA PRO A 306 -15.38 8.04 -15.09
C PRO A 306 -15.85 6.60 -14.89
N ALA A 307 -16.80 6.13 -15.70
CA ALA A 307 -17.28 4.75 -15.61
C ALA A 307 -16.19 3.72 -15.97
N LEU A 308 -15.28 4.06 -16.88
CA LEU A 308 -14.11 3.23 -17.18
C LEU A 308 -13.09 3.28 -16.04
N TRP A 309 -12.85 4.45 -15.47
CA TRP A 309 -11.91 4.71 -14.37
C TRP A 309 -12.29 3.96 -13.08
N GLU A 310 -13.59 3.77 -12.85
CA GLU A 310 -14.12 2.97 -11.75
C GLU A 310 -13.54 1.55 -11.71
N LEU A 311 -13.29 0.95 -12.89
CA LEU A 311 -12.74 -0.40 -13.01
C LEU A 311 -11.27 -0.51 -12.61
N PHE A 312 -10.63 0.64 -12.40
CA PHE A 312 -9.24 0.79 -11.97
C PHE A 312 -9.16 1.43 -10.59
N ASP A 313 -10.21 1.26 -9.77
CA ASP A 313 -10.30 1.80 -8.41
C ASP A 313 -9.97 3.31 -8.34
N ARG A 314 -10.36 4.03 -9.41
CA ARG A 314 -10.10 5.46 -9.62
C ARG A 314 -8.65 5.88 -9.35
N SER A 315 -7.70 5.00 -9.68
CA SER A 315 -6.28 5.15 -9.39
C SER A 315 -5.45 5.09 -10.67
N LEU A 316 -4.51 6.05 -10.83
CA LEU A 316 -3.53 6.08 -11.91
C LEU A 316 -2.17 5.63 -11.38
N ILE A 317 -1.71 4.47 -11.82
CA ILE A 317 -0.41 3.92 -11.38
C ILE A 317 0.42 3.44 -12.57
N ASP A 318 1.73 3.43 -12.40
CA ASP A 318 2.69 3.35 -13.50
C ASP A 318 2.68 2.03 -14.31
N TYR A 319 2.40 0.89 -13.70
CA TYR A 319 2.25 -0.38 -14.41
C TYR A 319 0.96 -0.52 -15.24
N MET A 320 0.01 0.42 -15.10
CA MET A 320 -1.18 0.48 -15.97
C MET A 320 -0.84 1.00 -17.36
N LEU A 321 0.30 1.69 -17.51
CA LEU A 321 0.71 2.38 -18.73
C LEU A 321 1.73 1.56 -19.51
N ASP A 322 1.81 1.77 -20.82
CA ASP A 322 2.98 1.31 -21.57
C ASP A 322 4.22 2.16 -21.20
N GLU A 323 5.41 1.71 -21.60
CA GLU A 323 6.67 2.38 -21.24
C GLU A 323 6.73 3.85 -21.69
N LYS A 324 6.18 4.16 -22.87
CA LYS A 324 6.24 5.50 -23.47
C LYS A 324 5.25 6.44 -22.77
N ALA A 325 4.04 5.96 -22.52
CA ALA A 325 3.01 6.67 -21.78
C ALA A 325 3.42 6.91 -20.32
N ASN A 326 4.07 5.93 -19.69
CA ASN A 326 4.61 6.05 -18.35
C ASN A 326 5.69 7.14 -18.30
N ALA A 327 6.65 7.13 -19.22
CA ALA A 327 7.68 8.17 -19.28
C ALA A 327 7.10 9.58 -19.51
N PHE A 328 6.07 9.71 -20.34
CA PHE A 328 5.34 10.98 -20.51
C PHE A 328 4.62 11.41 -19.23
N ALA A 329 3.85 10.52 -18.62
CA ALA A 329 3.11 10.81 -17.39
C ALA A 329 4.04 11.24 -16.24
N ARG A 330 5.21 10.60 -16.09
CA ARG A 330 6.23 11.01 -15.09
C ARG A 330 6.73 12.44 -15.29
N ASN A 331 6.84 12.89 -16.54
CA ASN A 331 7.33 14.22 -16.84
C ASN A 331 6.24 15.28 -16.75
N TYR A 332 5.02 14.94 -17.16
CA TYR A 332 3.95 15.92 -17.39
C TYR A 332 2.86 15.91 -16.31
N PHE A 333 2.46 14.74 -15.79
CA PHE A 333 1.30 14.66 -14.91
C PHE A 333 1.50 15.40 -13.57
N GLY A 334 2.67 15.19 -12.93
CA GLY A 334 3.00 15.78 -11.62
C GLY A 334 3.72 17.14 -11.67
N SER A 335 3.87 17.76 -12.85
CA SER A 335 4.57 19.04 -12.98
C SER A 335 3.70 20.20 -12.49
N ALA A 336 4.24 21.06 -11.61
CA ALA A 336 3.47 22.12 -10.96
C ALA A 336 3.16 23.33 -11.88
N GLU A 337 4.11 23.74 -12.72
CA GLU A 337 3.96 24.96 -13.54
C GLU A 337 3.38 24.65 -14.94
N ASN A 338 3.84 23.57 -15.57
CA ASN A 338 3.46 23.19 -16.95
C ASN A 338 2.91 21.75 -17.06
N GLY A 339 2.33 21.24 -15.98
CA GLY A 339 1.79 19.88 -15.95
C GLY A 339 0.31 19.79 -16.27
N TYR A 340 -0.20 18.56 -16.16
CA TYR A 340 -1.57 18.21 -16.52
C TYR A 340 -2.62 19.08 -15.83
N PHE A 341 -2.52 19.29 -14.52
CA PHE A 341 -3.51 20.07 -13.77
C PHE A 341 -3.49 21.57 -14.15
N SER A 342 -2.33 22.11 -14.56
CA SER A 342 -2.20 23.49 -15.06
C SER A 342 -2.93 23.64 -16.39
N ASP A 343 -2.68 22.74 -17.35
CA ASP A 343 -3.36 22.73 -18.65
C ASP A 343 -4.86 22.44 -18.52
N LEU A 344 -5.26 21.54 -17.61
CA LEU A 344 -6.65 21.26 -17.31
C LEU A 344 -7.37 22.51 -16.80
N ALA A 345 -6.76 23.21 -15.84
CA ALA A 345 -7.32 24.44 -15.29
C ALA A 345 -7.43 25.54 -16.35
N ALA A 346 -6.36 25.77 -17.13
CA ALA A 346 -6.34 26.77 -18.19
C ALA A 346 -7.35 26.47 -19.32
N THR A 347 -7.57 25.19 -19.63
CA THR A 347 -8.45 24.77 -20.73
C THR A 347 -9.91 24.74 -20.32
N LEU A 348 -10.23 24.20 -19.14
CA LEU A 348 -11.61 23.85 -18.76
C LEU A 348 -12.14 24.58 -17.53
N ALA A 349 -11.27 25.17 -16.70
CA ALA A 349 -11.66 25.74 -15.41
C ALA A 349 -11.51 27.27 -15.33
N SER A 350 -11.36 27.97 -16.46
CA SER A 350 -11.13 29.43 -16.49
C SER A 350 -12.17 30.25 -15.74
N ASP A 351 -13.42 29.79 -15.73
CA ASP A 351 -14.56 30.44 -15.06
C ASP A 351 -15.06 29.67 -13.83
N LEU A 352 -14.26 28.71 -13.34
CA LEU A 352 -14.63 27.81 -12.25
C LEU A 352 -13.70 28.01 -11.03
N PRO A 353 -14.17 27.70 -9.80
CA PRO A 353 -13.36 27.87 -8.59
C PRO A 353 -12.10 26.99 -8.56
N SER A 354 -12.14 25.84 -9.22
CA SER A 354 -10.98 24.94 -9.39
C SER A 354 -11.18 23.98 -10.56
N CYS A 355 -10.11 23.30 -10.97
CA CYS A 355 -10.18 22.22 -11.97
C CYS A 355 -11.07 21.04 -11.52
N PHE A 356 -11.30 20.89 -10.22
CA PHE A 356 -12.23 19.91 -9.68
C PHE A 356 -13.70 20.33 -9.82
N HIS A 357 -14.03 21.54 -10.24
CA HIS A 357 -15.43 21.90 -10.56
C HIS A 357 -15.80 21.60 -12.02
N VAL A 358 -14.86 21.11 -12.82
CA VAL A 358 -15.09 20.79 -14.22
C VAL A 358 -16.00 19.56 -14.30
N PRO A 359 -17.20 19.64 -14.91
CA PRO A 359 -18.04 18.47 -15.07
C PRO A 359 -17.47 17.55 -16.16
N TYR A 360 -17.65 16.24 -15.99
CA TYR A 360 -17.35 15.31 -17.07
C TYR A 360 -18.38 15.47 -18.21
N THR A 361 -17.90 15.79 -19.41
CA THR A 361 -18.68 15.76 -20.66
C THR A 361 -17.80 15.25 -21.79
N LEU A 362 -18.39 14.70 -22.85
CA LEU A 362 -17.64 14.30 -24.04
C LEU A 362 -16.95 15.48 -24.72
N GLU A 363 -17.52 16.68 -24.60
CA GLU A 363 -16.92 17.91 -25.12
C GLU A 363 -15.66 18.29 -24.33
N ASN A 364 -15.73 18.26 -22.99
CA ASN A 364 -14.58 18.51 -22.12
C ASN A 364 -13.48 17.47 -22.34
N GLN A 365 -13.84 16.19 -22.51
CA GLN A 365 -12.91 15.14 -22.90
C GLN A 365 -12.22 15.47 -24.24
N ALA A 366 -12.97 15.85 -25.27
CA ALA A 366 -12.38 16.16 -26.58
C ALA A 366 -11.43 17.39 -26.52
N ARG A 367 -11.75 18.39 -25.70
CA ARG A 367 -10.92 19.58 -25.52
C ARG A 367 -9.61 19.25 -24.82
N ILE A 368 -9.65 18.46 -23.75
CA ILE A 368 -8.42 18.07 -23.04
C ILE A 368 -7.60 17.07 -23.84
N ASP A 369 -8.24 16.16 -24.59
CA ASP A 369 -7.56 15.23 -25.51
C ASP A 369 -6.68 15.98 -26.51
N ALA A 370 -7.16 17.10 -27.07
CA ALA A 370 -6.40 17.89 -28.02
C ALA A 370 -5.13 18.51 -27.40
N ILE A 371 -5.21 18.96 -26.14
CA ILE A 371 -4.06 19.49 -25.41
C ILE A 371 -3.08 18.37 -25.08
N LEU A 372 -3.59 17.22 -24.61
CA LEU A 372 -2.76 16.06 -24.30
C LEU A 372 -2.06 15.49 -25.54
N ASP A 373 -2.73 15.45 -26.70
CA ASP A 373 -2.10 15.07 -27.97
C ASP A 373 -0.95 16.03 -28.34
N GLN A 374 -1.15 17.35 -28.17
CA GLN A 374 -0.12 18.34 -28.42
C GLN A 374 1.08 18.15 -27.48
N ARG A 375 0.85 18.07 -26.16
CA ARG A 375 1.89 17.90 -25.15
C ARG A 375 2.66 16.60 -25.34
N TYR A 376 1.95 15.51 -25.64
CA TYR A 376 2.55 14.22 -25.92
C TYR A 376 3.43 14.25 -27.17
N SER A 377 3.00 14.93 -28.24
CA SER A 377 3.81 15.12 -29.45
C SER A 377 5.06 15.95 -29.17
N GLN A 378 4.94 17.08 -28.46
CA GLN A 378 6.07 17.94 -28.11
C GLN A 378 7.12 17.20 -27.29
N TRP A 379 6.66 16.45 -26.28
CA TRP A 379 7.52 15.60 -25.45
C TRP A 379 8.21 14.51 -26.29
N ALA A 380 7.47 13.83 -27.18
CA ALA A 380 8.02 12.78 -28.04
C ALA A 380 9.07 13.31 -29.04
N ASP A 381 8.93 14.55 -29.49
CA ASP A 381 9.85 15.22 -30.42
C ASP A 381 11.07 15.86 -29.69
N GLY A 382 11.19 15.68 -28.37
CA GLY A 382 12.31 16.18 -27.57
C GLY A 382 12.30 17.69 -27.33
N HIS A 383 11.15 18.34 -27.53
CA HIS A 383 10.98 19.75 -27.15
C HIS A 383 10.76 19.83 -25.63
N SER A 384 11.42 20.78 -24.97
CA SER A 384 11.15 21.07 -23.57
C SER A 384 9.69 21.49 -23.41
N LEU A 385 8.99 20.95 -22.40
CA LEU A 385 7.62 21.33 -22.05
C LEU A 385 7.57 22.66 -21.27
N ASP A 386 8.50 23.57 -21.54
CA ASP A 386 8.64 24.89 -20.90
C ASP A 386 7.53 25.88 -21.29
#